data_AF-A0A496REE7-F1
#
_entry.id   AF-A0A496REE7-F1
#
_cell.length_a   1.000
_cell.length_b   1.000
_cell.length_c   1.000
_cell.angle_alpha   90.00
_cell.angle_beta   90.00
_cell.angle_gamma   90.00
#
_symmetry.space_group_name_H-M   'P 1'
#
loop_
_entity.id
_entity.type
_entity.pdbx_description
1 polymer ?
#
loop_
_entity_poly.entity_id
_entity_poly.type
_entity_poly.pdbx_seq_one_letter_code
_entity_poly.pdbx_strand_id
1 'polypeptide(L)'
;MLRKNRSVFIIMSVSLLVFIAAGFVSYLVSSSRQNTPVWKGYYQLLFEEDADLEVVAKALNSSGIVPFITESTAKIPLFSYDKSIYKPVSDIRNYYVEGDPLLDPFLKGISAYFHGYADGRKVKIVYIPEKESAVKTYLKLKKAFKQDTLWWSMVDFQPLQRLLFIIFALVLNLFLYLFARNKKVFFFVALVSWIFPLVFGNLETLIAAASCQFSWILFSDQIYRNIKYYLNYRNFDPELVGNGIASLVFTLVVCISVFILFSGNGGFTVMLVSYIMMISATVLLMFHLYHQHNVRIHRIFFPVRILERRKCFRLDEVYAAGLFFIFLLVVPVLFHVSVSFEEVAIPAPYQLTGDMTLSFESLKRLSHSHNDKHIPDLSDYVTHMAFIDGYQYGRTYKFPEKGEKVSVPVFMNKNGLAYRENLVVKMFTDDWYQSIINADNSTGLVAMLVRQEAPVGVKSAGLHRMTTVRERFGTYYIYYLFLLLPFLFWVSGIVTFPEDKVKRLFIRRRRQVV
;
A
#
# COMPACT_ATOMS: atom_id res chain seq x y z
N MET A 1 -37.97 11.30 32.89
CA MET A 1 -37.33 10.17 32.16
C MET A 1 -37.14 10.44 30.66
N LEU A 2 -38.16 10.91 29.92
CA LEU A 2 -38.11 11.06 28.45
C LEU A 2 -36.97 11.94 27.89
N ARG A 3 -36.61 13.06 28.52
CA ARG A 3 -35.48 13.92 28.07
C ARG A 3 -34.11 13.22 28.16
N LYS A 4 -33.90 12.36 29.16
CA LYS A 4 -32.62 11.66 29.38
C LYS A 4 -32.39 10.53 28.38
N ASN A 5 -33.48 10.00 27.79
CA ASN A 5 -33.39 8.97 26.75
C ASN A 5 -33.10 9.55 25.36
N ARG A 6 -33.48 10.82 25.10
CA ARG A 6 -33.20 11.47 23.80
C ARG A 6 -31.72 11.66 23.54
N SER A 7 -30.94 12.15 24.52
CA SER A 7 -29.49 12.33 24.34
C SER A 7 -28.76 11.00 24.11
N VAL A 8 -29.16 9.94 24.81
CA VAL A 8 -28.62 8.59 24.61
C VAL A 8 -28.88 8.08 23.19
N PHE A 9 -30.12 8.23 22.72
CA PHE A 9 -30.50 7.79 21.37
C PHE A 9 -29.72 8.56 20.28
N ILE A 10 -29.53 9.86 20.46
CA ILE A 10 -28.74 10.70 19.55
C ILE A 10 -27.29 10.22 19.52
N ILE A 11 -26.65 10.01 20.67
CA ILE A 11 -25.23 9.59 20.71
C ILE A 11 -25.07 8.19 20.09
N MET A 12 -26.00 7.27 20.34
CA MET A 12 -25.98 5.95 19.69
C MET A 12 -26.12 6.06 18.16
N SER A 13 -27.07 6.85 17.68
CA SER A 13 -27.30 7.04 16.25
C SER A 13 -26.08 7.66 15.56
N VAL A 14 -25.49 8.69 16.17
CA VAL A 14 -24.26 9.34 15.68
C VAL A 14 -23.10 8.36 15.68
N SER A 15 -22.90 7.58 16.76
CA SER A 15 -21.80 6.62 16.85
C SER A 15 -21.92 5.50 15.82
N LEU A 16 -23.14 5.03 15.56
CA LEU A 16 -23.41 4.03 14.51
C LEU A 16 -23.13 4.60 13.12
N LEU A 17 -23.57 5.84 12.84
CA LEU A 17 -23.31 6.50 11.56
C LEU A 17 -21.81 6.70 11.33
N VAL A 18 -21.08 7.16 12.35
CA VAL A 18 -19.61 7.30 12.28
C VAL A 18 -18.95 5.95 12.04
N PHE A 19 -19.40 4.89 12.69
CA PHE A 19 -18.88 3.54 12.49
C PHE A 19 -19.08 3.04 11.05
N ILE A 20 -20.26 3.23 10.48
CA ILE A 20 -20.58 2.83 9.09
C ILE A 20 -19.77 3.68 8.10
N ALA A 21 -19.73 4.99 8.28
CA ALA A 21 -18.98 5.90 7.42
C ALA A 21 -17.47 5.58 7.45
N ALA A 22 -16.92 5.35 8.65
CA ALA A 22 -15.54 4.95 8.81
C ALA A 22 -15.27 3.57 8.17
N GLY A 23 -16.19 2.60 8.33
CA GLY A 23 -16.08 1.30 7.64
C GLY A 23 -16.03 1.44 6.12
N PHE A 24 -16.88 2.30 5.55
CA PHE A 24 -16.90 2.58 4.11
C PHE A 24 -15.61 3.26 3.63
N VAL A 25 -15.13 4.27 4.35
CA VAL A 25 -13.84 4.94 4.05
C VAL A 25 -12.69 3.94 4.17
N SER A 26 -12.66 3.10 5.20
CA SER A 26 -11.64 2.06 5.37
C SER A 26 -11.63 1.09 4.19
N TYR A 27 -12.80 0.67 3.72
CA TYR A 27 -12.94 -0.17 2.52
C TYR A 27 -12.41 0.54 1.26
N LEU A 28 -12.81 1.79 1.00
CA LEU A 28 -12.35 2.54 -0.17
C LEU A 28 -10.83 2.77 -0.16
N VAL A 29 -10.28 3.19 0.98
CA VAL A 29 -8.85 3.47 1.12
C VAL A 29 -8.02 2.18 1.10
N SER A 30 -8.52 1.09 1.66
CA SER A 30 -7.78 -0.18 1.66
C SER A 30 -7.86 -0.88 0.31
N SER A 31 -8.99 -0.77 -0.41
CA SER A 31 -9.13 -1.32 -1.75
C SER A 31 -8.29 -0.58 -2.78
N SER A 32 -8.13 0.75 -2.66
CA SER A 32 -7.25 1.53 -3.54
C SER A 32 -5.75 1.28 -3.32
N ARG A 33 -5.39 0.58 -2.23
CA ARG A 33 -4.00 0.31 -1.83
C ARG A 33 -3.50 -1.09 -2.13
N GLN A 34 -4.37 -2.00 -2.57
CA GLN A 34 -3.89 -3.34 -2.90
C GLN A 34 -2.80 -3.22 -3.95
N ASN A 35 -1.58 -3.63 -3.56
CA ASN A 35 -0.39 -3.75 -4.38
C ASN A 35 -0.43 -2.78 -5.56
N THR A 36 -0.21 -1.47 -5.29
CA THR A 36 -0.08 -0.50 -6.38
C THR A 36 0.85 -1.14 -7.39
N PRO A 37 0.33 -1.48 -8.57
CA PRO A 37 1.09 -2.31 -9.48
C PRO A 37 2.40 -1.61 -9.78
N VAL A 38 3.46 -2.38 -10.08
CA VAL A 38 4.77 -1.82 -10.44
C VAL A 38 4.60 -0.70 -11.47
N TRP A 39 3.67 -0.89 -12.40
CA TRP A 39 3.18 0.11 -13.33
C TRP A 39 1.76 0.54 -12.98
N LYS A 40 1.51 1.83 -12.71
CA LYS A 40 0.17 2.32 -12.40
C LYS A 40 -0.84 1.88 -13.48
N GLY A 41 -1.84 1.11 -13.07
CA GLY A 41 -2.89 0.59 -13.94
C GLY A 41 -2.55 -0.63 -14.79
N TYR A 42 -1.42 -1.32 -14.54
CA TYR A 42 -0.99 -2.51 -15.28
C TYR A 42 -0.32 -3.55 -14.38
N TYR A 43 -0.80 -4.80 -14.41
CA TYR A 43 -0.14 -5.93 -13.80
C TYR A 43 0.96 -6.51 -14.70
N GLN A 44 2.05 -6.98 -14.09
CA GLN A 44 3.13 -7.68 -14.79
C GLN A 44 3.04 -9.19 -14.59
N LEU A 45 3.08 -9.91 -15.70
CA LEU A 45 3.27 -11.35 -15.75
C LEU A 45 4.64 -11.70 -16.26
N LEU A 46 5.28 -12.64 -15.60
CA LEU A 46 6.56 -13.22 -15.98
C LEU A 46 6.33 -14.61 -16.57
N PHE A 47 7.03 -14.91 -17.65
CA PHE A 47 7.09 -16.21 -18.30
C PHE A 47 8.55 -16.57 -18.55
N GLU A 48 8.87 -17.86 -18.72
CA GLU A 48 10.22 -18.27 -19.11
C GLU A 48 10.60 -17.68 -20.49
N GLU A 49 11.90 -17.49 -20.74
CA GLU A 49 12.40 -16.85 -21.98
C GLU A 49 11.95 -17.61 -23.25
N ASP A 50 11.83 -18.94 -23.17
CA ASP A 50 11.41 -19.82 -24.25
C ASP A 50 9.88 -19.94 -24.39
N ALA A 51 9.10 -19.31 -23.51
CA ALA A 51 7.65 -19.35 -23.60
C ALA A 51 7.14 -18.81 -24.94
N ASP A 52 6.25 -19.59 -25.58
CA ASP A 52 5.58 -19.21 -26.81
C ASP A 52 4.50 -18.15 -26.52
N LEU A 53 4.76 -16.93 -26.97
CA LEU A 53 3.88 -15.78 -26.76
C LEU A 53 2.54 -15.94 -27.50
N GLU A 54 2.45 -16.77 -28.54
CA GLU A 54 1.18 -17.04 -29.22
C GLU A 54 0.26 -17.90 -28.35
N VAL A 55 0.82 -18.92 -27.69
CA VAL A 55 0.09 -19.76 -26.72
C VAL A 55 -0.38 -18.90 -25.55
N VAL A 56 0.51 -18.06 -25.02
CA VAL A 56 0.17 -17.10 -23.93
C VAL A 56 -0.95 -16.15 -24.37
N ALA A 57 -0.85 -15.55 -25.55
CA ALA A 57 -1.85 -14.65 -26.11
C ALA A 57 -3.21 -15.35 -26.26
N LYS A 58 -3.23 -16.59 -26.76
CA LYS A 58 -4.45 -17.40 -26.90
C LYS A 58 -5.10 -17.69 -25.55
N ALA A 59 -4.31 -18.07 -24.54
CA ALA A 59 -4.79 -18.34 -23.19
C ALA A 59 -5.40 -17.08 -22.53
N LEU A 60 -4.72 -15.93 -22.65
CA LEU A 60 -5.23 -14.64 -22.16
C LEU A 60 -6.54 -14.23 -22.86
N ASN A 61 -6.58 -14.35 -24.19
CA ASN A 61 -7.78 -14.08 -25.00
C ASN A 61 -8.95 -14.97 -24.58
N SER A 62 -8.74 -16.29 -24.46
CA SER A 62 -9.81 -17.23 -24.04
C SER A 62 -10.34 -16.97 -22.62
N SER A 63 -9.55 -16.29 -21.80
CA SER A 63 -9.91 -15.93 -20.41
C SER A 63 -10.57 -14.55 -20.31
N GLY A 64 -10.79 -13.87 -21.45
CA GLY A 64 -11.34 -12.51 -21.50
C GLY A 64 -10.40 -11.45 -20.93
N ILE A 65 -9.10 -11.74 -20.85
CA ILE A 65 -8.08 -10.80 -20.39
C ILE A 65 -7.55 -10.07 -21.63
N VAL A 66 -8.29 -9.05 -22.06
CA VAL A 66 -7.95 -8.21 -23.22
C VAL A 66 -8.19 -6.73 -22.89
N PRO A 67 -7.39 -5.79 -23.43
CA PRO A 67 -6.15 -6.02 -24.18
C PRO A 67 -4.99 -6.43 -23.24
N PHE A 68 -3.85 -6.84 -23.80
CA PHE A 68 -2.60 -7.06 -23.08
C PHE A 68 -1.42 -6.62 -23.96
N ILE A 69 -0.31 -6.24 -23.35
CA ILE A 69 0.87 -5.70 -24.03
C ILE A 69 2.00 -6.74 -23.94
N THR A 70 2.43 -7.20 -25.10
CA THR A 70 3.60 -8.06 -25.32
C THR A 70 4.48 -7.40 -26.37
N GLU A 71 5.67 -7.95 -26.59
CA GLU A 71 6.55 -7.52 -27.66
C GLU A 71 5.89 -7.60 -29.06
N SER A 72 5.01 -8.58 -29.29
CA SER A 72 4.31 -8.77 -30.57
C SER A 72 3.01 -7.97 -30.69
N THR A 73 2.42 -7.51 -29.58
CA THR A 73 1.19 -6.70 -29.60
C THR A 73 1.43 -5.21 -29.40
N ALA A 74 2.55 -4.82 -28.81
CA ALA A 74 2.95 -3.43 -28.66
C ALA A 74 3.34 -2.85 -30.03
N LYS A 75 2.53 -1.93 -30.55
CA LYS A 75 2.79 -1.27 -31.83
C LYS A 75 3.45 0.08 -31.61
N ILE A 76 4.47 0.37 -32.41
CA ILE A 76 5.23 1.62 -32.37
C ILE A 76 5.21 2.27 -33.76
N PRO A 77 5.01 3.59 -33.85
CA PRO A 77 5.09 4.31 -35.12
C PRO A 77 6.52 4.25 -35.66
N LEU A 78 6.66 3.84 -36.91
CA LEU A 78 7.91 3.83 -37.64
C LEU A 78 7.77 4.76 -38.85
N PHE A 79 8.89 5.40 -39.20
CA PHE A 79 8.97 6.17 -40.42
C PHE A 79 8.96 5.23 -41.63
N SER A 80 8.00 5.44 -42.53
CA SER A 80 8.09 4.98 -43.91
C SER A 80 7.97 6.21 -44.79
N TYR A 81 8.82 6.32 -45.81
CA TYR A 81 8.98 7.53 -46.64
C TYR A 81 7.65 8.16 -47.10
N ASP A 82 6.61 7.35 -47.26
CA ASP A 82 5.27 7.77 -47.70
C ASP A 82 4.30 8.07 -46.53
N LYS A 83 4.43 7.39 -45.39
CA LYS A 83 3.52 7.51 -44.23
C LYS A 83 4.09 6.89 -42.96
N SER A 84 3.65 7.35 -41.80
CA SER A 84 3.92 6.64 -40.54
C SER A 84 3.20 5.29 -40.55
N ILE A 85 3.94 4.20 -40.34
CA ILE A 85 3.38 2.84 -40.22
C ILE A 85 3.52 2.36 -38.79
N TYR A 86 2.59 1.54 -38.31
CA TYR A 86 2.69 0.96 -36.98
C TYR A 86 3.14 -0.50 -37.09
N LYS A 87 4.26 -0.83 -36.43
CA LYS A 87 4.82 -2.19 -36.40
C LYS A 87 4.94 -2.70 -34.97
N PRO A 88 4.73 -4.01 -34.73
CA PRO A 88 5.08 -4.65 -33.46
C PRO A 88 6.53 -4.40 -33.06
N VAL A 89 6.80 -4.32 -31.76
CA VAL A 89 8.17 -4.19 -31.24
C VAL A 89 9.06 -5.35 -31.69
N SER A 90 8.50 -6.57 -31.74
CA SER A 90 9.19 -7.77 -32.21
C SER A 90 9.71 -7.67 -33.64
N ASP A 91 9.08 -6.83 -34.47
CA ASP A 91 9.36 -6.73 -35.90
C ASP A 91 10.38 -5.62 -36.23
N ILE A 92 10.72 -4.75 -35.26
CA ILE A 92 11.57 -3.57 -35.49
C ILE A 92 12.93 -3.97 -36.05
N ARG A 93 13.56 -5.01 -35.48
CA ARG A 93 14.88 -5.50 -35.92
C ARG A 93 14.88 -6.15 -37.30
N ASN A 94 13.72 -6.65 -37.74
CA ASN A 94 13.56 -7.21 -39.08
C ASN A 94 13.25 -6.13 -40.11
N TYR A 95 12.70 -5.00 -39.67
CA TYR A 95 12.31 -3.89 -40.54
C TYR A 95 13.51 -2.98 -40.88
N TYR A 96 14.37 -2.67 -39.90
CA TYR A 96 15.57 -1.86 -40.11
C TYR A 96 16.83 -2.69 -40.16
N VAL A 97 17.76 -2.33 -41.05
CA VAL A 97 19.09 -2.92 -41.10
C VAL A 97 19.96 -2.30 -40.01
N GLU A 98 20.89 -3.08 -39.45
CA GLU A 98 21.87 -2.56 -38.50
C GLU A 98 22.68 -1.41 -39.13
N GLY A 99 22.70 -0.25 -38.46
CA GLY A 99 23.34 0.96 -38.97
C GLY A 99 22.39 1.94 -39.67
N ASP A 100 21.12 1.58 -39.88
CA ASP A 100 20.11 2.53 -40.37
C ASP A 100 19.94 3.68 -39.34
N PRO A 101 20.08 4.95 -39.74
CA PRO A 101 19.86 6.10 -38.84
C PRO A 101 18.43 6.19 -38.31
N LEU A 102 17.44 5.57 -38.98
CA LEU A 102 16.07 5.46 -38.50
C LEU A 102 15.92 4.46 -37.35
N LEU A 103 16.87 3.53 -37.19
CA LEU A 103 16.98 2.69 -36.00
C LEU A 103 17.61 3.50 -34.85
N ASP A 104 16.84 4.43 -34.33
CA ASP A 104 17.26 5.36 -33.28
C ASP A 104 17.38 4.70 -31.89
N PRO A 105 17.95 5.41 -30.88
CA PRO A 105 18.14 4.86 -29.54
C PRO A 105 16.86 4.34 -28.86
N PHE A 106 15.70 4.98 -29.08
CA PHE A 106 14.43 4.52 -28.52
C PHE A 106 14.05 3.15 -29.10
N LEU A 107 14.11 3.01 -30.43
CA LEU A 107 13.79 1.74 -31.10
C LEU A 107 14.78 0.61 -30.76
N LYS A 108 16.04 0.94 -30.47
CA LYS A 108 17.04 -0.04 -30.01
C LYS A 108 16.72 -0.57 -28.61
N GLY A 109 16.28 0.31 -27.71
CA GLY A 109 16.08 -0.02 -26.30
C GLY A 109 14.69 -0.56 -25.97
N ILE A 110 13.67 -0.34 -26.79
CA ILE A 110 12.27 -0.63 -26.44
C ILE A 110 11.96 -2.11 -26.15
N SER A 111 12.69 -3.04 -26.77
CA SER A 111 12.56 -4.48 -26.47
C SER A 111 12.83 -4.80 -24.99
N ALA A 112 13.65 -4.00 -24.30
CA ALA A 112 13.99 -4.22 -22.90
C ALA A 112 12.79 -4.15 -21.94
N TYR A 113 11.65 -3.57 -22.35
CA TYR A 113 10.41 -3.64 -21.57
C TYR A 113 9.85 -5.06 -21.42
N PHE A 114 10.10 -5.91 -22.41
CA PHE A 114 9.50 -7.25 -22.48
C PHE A 114 10.44 -8.34 -21.95
N HIS A 115 11.59 -7.95 -21.40
CA HIS A 115 12.59 -8.86 -20.88
C HIS A 115 13.04 -8.46 -19.48
N GLY A 116 13.39 -9.45 -18.67
CA GLY A 116 13.97 -9.25 -17.35
C GLY A 116 14.64 -10.52 -16.85
N TYR A 117 14.92 -10.54 -15.55
CA TYR A 117 15.42 -11.70 -14.84
C TYR A 117 14.58 -12.00 -13.62
N ALA A 118 14.37 -13.27 -13.30
CA ALA A 118 13.79 -13.75 -12.04
C ALA A 118 14.61 -14.96 -11.57
N ASP A 119 15.18 -14.88 -10.36
CA ASP A 119 16.04 -15.94 -9.79
C ASP A 119 17.21 -16.35 -10.71
N GLY A 120 17.84 -15.35 -11.31
CA GLY A 120 18.94 -15.55 -12.26
C GLY A 120 18.53 -16.14 -13.61
N ARG A 121 17.25 -16.44 -13.83
CA ARG A 121 16.71 -16.89 -15.12
C ARG A 121 16.18 -15.70 -15.90
N LYS A 122 16.37 -15.71 -17.22
CA LYS A 122 15.75 -14.73 -18.10
C LYS A 122 14.26 -15.00 -18.21
N VAL A 123 13.47 -13.93 -18.21
CA VAL A 123 12.01 -14.00 -18.31
C VAL A 123 11.48 -13.05 -19.37
N LYS A 124 10.38 -13.44 -20.01
CA LYS A 124 9.53 -12.59 -20.83
C LYS A 124 8.46 -11.92 -19.96
N ILE A 125 8.16 -10.66 -20.26
CA ILE A 125 7.22 -9.84 -19.48
C ILE A 125 6.00 -9.52 -20.33
N VAL A 126 4.82 -9.74 -19.76
CA VAL A 126 3.53 -9.36 -20.36
C VAL A 126 2.81 -8.42 -19.42
N TYR A 127 2.30 -7.31 -19.96
CA TYR A 127 1.56 -6.32 -19.19
C TYR A 127 0.05 -6.45 -19.41
N ILE A 128 -0.71 -6.53 -18.33
CA ILE A 128 -2.16 -6.65 -18.34
C ILE A 128 -2.78 -5.41 -17.71
N PRO A 129 -3.67 -4.67 -18.40
CA PRO A 129 -4.40 -3.55 -17.81
C PRO A 129 -5.16 -3.97 -16.55
N GLU A 130 -5.02 -3.19 -15.48
CA GLU A 130 -5.74 -3.32 -14.23
C GLU A 130 -7.22 -2.91 -14.44
N LYS A 131 -8.05 -3.87 -14.85
CA LYS A 131 -9.52 -3.73 -14.96
C LYS A 131 -10.26 -4.35 -13.78
N GLU A 132 -9.63 -5.32 -13.13
CA GLU A 132 -10.18 -6.10 -12.02
C GLU A 132 -9.13 -6.22 -10.91
N SER A 133 -9.55 -6.61 -9.70
CA SER A 133 -8.61 -6.81 -8.59
C SER A 133 -7.58 -7.90 -8.90
N ALA A 134 -6.37 -7.74 -8.37
CA ALA A 134 -5.26 -8.67 -8.57
C ALA A 134 -5.63 -10.13 -8.24
N VAL A 135 -6.45 -10.36 -7.20
CA VAL A 135 -6.96 -11.71 -6.84
C VAL A 135 -7.81 -12.31 -7.96
N LYS A 136 -8.78 -11.54 -8.50
CA LYS A 136 -9.68 -12.02 -9.54
C LYS A 136 -8.91 -12.28 -10.84
N THR A 137 -7.99 -11.38 -11.20
CA THR A 137 -7.08 -11.54 -12.33
C THR A 137 -6.22 -12.80 -12.16
N TYR A 138 -5.59 -12.98 -11.00
CA TYR A 138 -4.78 -14.17 -10.69
C TYR A 138 -5.59 -15.48 -10.81
N LEU A 139 -6.83 -15.51 -10.32
CA LEU A 139 -7.69 -16.69 -10.45
C LEU A 139 -8.05 -16.99 -11.91
N LYS A 140 -8.30 -15.96 -12.73
CA LYS A 140 -8.49 -16.13 -14.17
C LYS A 140 -7.24 -16.68 -14.85
N LEU A 141 -6.07 -16.13 -14.53
CA LEU A 141 -4.78 -16.60 -15.05
C LEU A 141 -4.48 -18.04 -14.64
N LYS A 142 -4.72 -18.40 -13.38
CA LYS A 142 -4.59 -19.78 -12.90
C LYS A 142 -5.51 -20.75 -13.62
N LYS A 143 -6.71 -20.31 -14.01
CA LYS A 143 -7.61 -21.11 -14.84
C LYS A 143 -7.12 -21.19 -16.29
N ALA A 144 -6.62 -20.09 -16.85
CA ALA A 144 -6.09 -19.98 -18.20
C ALA A 144 -4.93 -20.95 -18.43
N PHE A 145 -3.95 -20.93 -17.52
CA PHE A 145 -2.71 -21.70 -17.61
C PHE A 145 -2.76 -23.02 -16.85
N LYS A 146 -3.95 -23.56 -16.54
CA LYS A 146 -4.06 -24.84 -15.80
C LYS A 146 -3.59 -26.03 -16.65
N GLN A 147 -3.74 -25.94 -17.97
CA GLN A 147 -3.47 -27.02 -18.91
C GLN A 147 -2.05 -26.97 -19.46
N ASP A 148 -1.39 -25.81 -19.38
CA ASP A 148 -0.06 -25.61 -19.90
C ASP A 148 0.98 -25.89 -18.81
N THR A 149 2.06 -26.57 -19.14
CA THR A 149 3.21 -26.77 -18.26
C THR A 149 4.09 -25.51 -18.15
N LEU A 150 3.62 -24.38 -18.67
CA LEU A 150 4.35 -23.11 -18.70
C LEU A 150 4.49 -22.56 -17.27
N TRP A 151 5.73 -22.31 -16.84
CA TRP A 151 5.95 -21.54 -15.62
C TRP A 151 5.54 -20.09 -15.85
N TRP A 152 4.78 -19.54 -14.91
CA TRP A 152 4.41 -18.14 -14.90
C TRP A 152 4.30 -17.61 -13.47
N SER A 153 4.58 -16.32 -13.32
CA SER A 153 4.46 -15.61 -12.04
C SER A 153 3.85 -14.23 -12.24
N MET A 154 3.03 -13.78 -11.28
CA MET A 154 2.43 -12.44 -11.29
C MET A 154 3.14 -11.59 -10.25
N VAL A 155 3.91 -10.59 -10.68
CA VAL A 155 4.75 -9.76 -9.81
C VAL A 155 3.92 -9.04 -8.74
N ASP A 156 2.75 -8.57 -9.14
CA ASP A 156 1.86 -7.78 -8.30
C ASP A 156 1.02 -8.62 -7.34
N PHE A 157 1.05 -9.95 -7.42
CA PHE A 157 0.26 -10.82 -6.54
C PHE A 157 0.97 -12.11 -6.15
N GLN A 158 1.32 -12.20 -4.87
CA GLN A 158 1.96 -13.38 -4.29
C GLN A 158 0.93 -14.18 -3.45
N PRO A 159 0.30 -15.23 -4.02
CA PRO A 159 -0.79 -15.97 -3.36
C PRO A 159 -0.35 -16.64 -2.05
N LEU A 160 0.85 -17.22 -2.03
CA LEU A 160 1.40 -17.89 -0.85
C LEU A 160 1.62 -16.90 0.30
N GLN A 161 2.21 -15.75 -0.01
CA GLN A 161 2.39 -14.66 0.96
C GLN A 161 1.04 -14.21 1.52
N ARG A 162 0.01 -14.08 0.67
CA ARG A 162 -1.34 -13.71 1.09
C ARG A 162 -1.98 -14.77 1.97
N LEU A 163 -1.79 -16.05 1.64
CA LEU A 163 -2.29 -17.17 2.43
C LEU A 163 -1.64 -17.20 3.81
N LEU A 164 -0.31 -17.12 3.89
CA LEU A 164 0.43 -17.06 5.15
C LEU A 164 -0.02 -15.88 6.00
N PHE A 165 -0.18 -14.71 5.39
CA PHE A 165 -0.72 -13.53 6.05
C PHE A 165 -2.11 -13.80 6.69
N ILE A 166 -3.03 -14.41 5.94
CA ILE A 166 -4.37 -14.76 6.44
C ILE A 166 -4.27 -15.76 7.59
N ILE A 167 -3.42 -16.78 7.47
CA ILE A 167 -3.19 -17.77 8.54
C ILE A 167 -2.69 -17.08 9.81
N PHE A 168 -1.68 -16.22 9.70
CA PHE A 168 -1.15 -15.49 10.86
C PHE A 168 -2.20 -14.56 11.48
N ALA A 169 -3.00 -13.87 10.67
CA ALA A 169 -4.11 -13.06 11.15
C ALA A 169 -5.14 -13.92 11.91
N LEU A 170 -5.50 -15.10 11.41
CA LEU A 170 -6.43 -16.01 12.07
C LEU A 170 -5.87 -16.55 13.39
N VAL A 171 -4.61 -16.99 13.41
CA VAL A 171 -3.94 -17.49 14.63
C VAL A 171 -3.85 -16.41 15.69
N LEU A 172 -3.47 -15.18 15.30
CA LEU A 172 -3.43 -14.03 16.18
C LEU A 172 -4.82 -13.74 16.78
N ASN A 173 -5.85 -13.69 15.94
CA ASN A 173 -7.20 -13.39 16.40
C ASN A 173 -7.76 -14.50 17.29
N LEU A 174 -7.44 -15.77 17.02
CA LEU A 174 -7.75 -16.88 17.90
C LEU A 174 -7.05 -16.72 19.26
N PHE A 175 -5.77 -16.36 19.26
CA PHE A 175 -5.02 -16.07 20.48
C PHE A 175 -5.66 -14.93 21.29
N LEU A 176 -5.98 -13.81 20.65
CA LEU A 176 -6.64 -12.66 21.29
C LEU A 176 -8.05 -13.01 21.79
N TYR A 177 -8.79 -13.86 21.08
CA TYR A 177 -10.08 -14.37 21.52
C TYR A 177 -9.97 -15.20 22.81
N LEU A 178 -8.99 -16.11 22.87
CA LEU A 178 -8.73 -16.92 24.07
C LEU A 178 -8.26 -16.05 25.24
N PHE A 179 -7.41 -15.05 24.97
CA PHE A 179 -6.96 -14.06 25.94
C PHE A 179 -8.12 -13.22 26.50
N ALA A 180 -9.11 -12.88 25.66
CA ALA A 180 -10.25 -12.09 26.08
C ALA A 180 -11.12 -12.80 27.15
N ARG A 181 -11.08 -14.14 27.30
CA ARG A 181 -11.86 -14.96 28.27
C ARG A 181 -13.34 -14.52 28.39
N ASN A 182 -13.64 -13.59 29.31
CA ASN A 182 -14.98 -13.06 29.58
C ASN A 182 -15.33 -11.78 28.81
N LYS A 183 -14.43 -11.31 27.94
CA LYS A 183 -14.45 -10.00 27.27
C LYS A 183 -14.66 -10.15 25.77
N LYS A 184 -15.27 -11.26 25.33
CA LYS A 184 -15.42 -11.62 23.92
C LYS A 184 -16.09 -10.51 23.09
N VAL A 185 -17.02 -9.76 23.68
CA VAL A 185 -17.70 -8.64 23.02
C VAL A 185 -16.71 -7.55 22.60
N PHE A 186 -15.77 -7.16 23.47
CA PHE A 186 -14.75 -6.16 23.15
C PHE A 186 -13.78 -6.67 22.08
N PHE A 187 -13.46 -7.96 22.10
CA PHE A 187 -12.69 -8.60 21.03
C PHE A 187 -13.41 -8.51 19.69
N PHE A 188 -14.69 -8.86 19.60
CA PHE A 188 -15.45 -8.79 18.35
C PHE A 188 -15.57 -7.36 17.82
N VAL A 189 -15.79 -6.39 18.72
CA VAL A 189 -15.79 -4.96 18.36
C VAL A 189 -14.44 -4.56 17.74
N ALA A 190 -13.33 -4.96 18.36
CA ALA A 190 -12.02 -4.68 17.82
C ALA A 190 -11.81 -5.39 16.47
N LEU A 191 -12.13 -6.68 16.38
CA LEU A 191 -11.99 -7.48 15.18
C LEU A 191 -12.69 -6.84 13.98
N VAL A 192 -13.96 -6.45 14.13
CA VAL A 192 -14.76 -5.87 13.04
C VAL A 192 -14.12 -4.59 12.48
N SER A 193 -13.58 -3.73 13.34
CA SER A 193 -12.88 -2.51 12.92
C SER A 193 -11.62 -2.77 12.10
N TRP A 194 -11.05 -3.97 12.18
CA TRP A 194 -9.81 -4.35 11.49
C TRP A 194 -10.01 -5.37 10.37
N ILE A 195 -11.24 -5.83 10.07
CA ILE A 195 -11.49 -6.81 8.99
C ILE A 195 -10.95 -6.30 7.65
N PHE A 196 -11.31 -5.08 7.24
CA PHE A 196 -10.86 -4.53 5.96
C PHE A 196 -9.35 -4.30 5.90
N PRO A 197 -8.71 -3.62 6.89
CA PRO A 197 -7.26 -3.48 6.91
C PRO A 197 -6.53 -4.84 6.87
N LEU A 198 -7.04 -5.87 7.54
CA LEU A 198 -6.44 -7.19 7.50
C LEU A 198 -6.65 -7.85 6.13
N VAL A 199 -7.87 -7.85 5.58
CA VAL A 199 -8.15 -8.47 4.27
C VAL A 199 -7.33 -7.83 3.14
N PHE A 200 -7.09 -6.51 3.21
CA PHE A 200 -6.48 -5.72 2.14
C PHE A 200 -5.02 -5.34 2.40
N GLY A 201 -4.56 -5.38 3.64
CA GLY A 201 -3.24 -4.89 4.03
C GLY A 201 -2.08 -5.86 3.81
N ASN A 202 -0.96 -5.55 4.46
CA ASN A 202 0.32 -6.24 4.43
C ASN A 202 0.78 -6.57 5.86
N LEU A 203 1.96 -7.20 6.01
CA LEU A 203 2.49 -7.56 7.33
C LEU A 203 2.52 -6.38 8.32
N GLU A 204 2.82 -5.17 7.86
CA GLU A 204 2.80 -3.94 8.66
C GLU A 204 1.42 -3.68 9.28
N THR A 205 0.36 -3.76 8.47
CA THR A 205 -1.00 -3.60 8.96
C THR A 205 -1.42 -4.71 9.92
N LEU A 206 -0.91 -5.94 9.77
CA LEU A 206 -1.17 -7.02 10.73
C LEU A 206 -0.55 -6.73 12.08
N ILE A 207 0.72 -6.29 12.11
CA ILE A 207 1.41 -5.94 13.36
C ILE A 207 0.72 -4.75 14.04
N ALA A 208 0.33 -3.73 13.26
CA ALA A 208 -0.42 -2.58 13.74
C ALA A 208 -1.78 -3.00 14.32
N ALA A 209 -2.55 -3.81 13.57
CA ALA A 209 -3.84 -4.33 14.00
C ALA A 209 -3.70 -5.14 15.29
N ALA A 210 -2.72 -6.05 15.35
CA ALA A 210 -2.43 -6.86 16.52
C ALA A 210 -2.18 -6.00 17.77
N SER A 211 -1.27 -5.03 17.64
CA SER A 211 -0.84 -4.17 18.74
C SER A 211 -2.00 -3.31 19.25
N CYS A 212 -2.76 -2.71 18.32
CA CYS A 212 -3.92 -1.89 18.64
C CYS A 212 -5.08 -2.72 19.23
N GLN A 213 -5.36 -3.91 18.70
CA GLN A 213 -6.40 -4.79 19.24
C GLN A 213 -6.03 -5.26 20.65
N PHE A 214 -4.77 -5.64 20.87
CA PHE A 214 -4.30 -6.08 22.18
C PHE A 214 -4.40 -4.97 23.22
N SER A 215 -3.88 -3.77 22.92
CA SER A 215 -3.98 -2.61 23.82
C SER A 215 -5.43 -2.22 24.10
N TRP A 216 -6.29 -2.27 23.06
CA TRP A 216 -7.71 -1.99 23.18
C TRP A 216 -8.46 -2.95 24.10
N ILE A 217 -8.17 -4.26 24.02
CA ILE A 217 -8.79 -5.27 24.88
C ILE A 217 -8.41 -5.04 26.35
N LEU A 218 -7.17 -4.65 26.62
CA LEU A 218 -6.71 -4.29 27.97
C LEU A 218 -7.44 -3.05 28.50
N PHE A 219 -7.47 -1.99 27.70
CA PHE A 219 -8.12 -0.72 28.07
C PHE A 219 -9.63 -0.87 28.27
N SER A 220 -10.30 -1.54 27.32
CA SER A 220 -11.75 -1.72 27.36
C SER A 220 -12.20 -2.54 28.57
N ASP A 221 -11.39 -3.50 29.04
CA ASP A 221 -11.66 -4.22 30.28
C ASP A 221 -11.64 -3.31 31.50
N GLN A 222 -10.63 -2.43 31.60
CA GLN A 222 -10.54 -1.51 32.75
C GLN A 222 -11.72 -0.54 32.73
N ILE A 223 -12.05 0.04 31.57
CA ILE A 223 -13.25 0.89 31.43
C ILE A 223 -14.51 0.15 31.81
N TYR A 224 -14.69 -1.09 31.34
CA TYR A 224 -15.86 -1.89 31.64
C TYR A 224 -16.03 -2.10 33.15
N ARG A 225 -14.95 -2.46 33.85
CA ARG A 225 -14.94 -2.64 35.30
C ARG A 225 -15.28 -1.33 36.02
N ASN A 226 -14.66 -0.23 35.62
CA ASN A 226 -14.86 1.09 36.21
C ASN A 226 -16.31 1.54 36.08
N ILE A 227 -16.88 1.40 34.88
CA ILE A 227 -18.27 1.80 34.62
C ILE A 227 -19.24 0.86 35.33
N LYS A 228 -19.02 -0.45 35.32
CA LYS A 228 -19.88 -1.39 36.06
C LYS A 228 -19.87 -1.11 37.56
N TYR A 229 -18.71 -0.78 38.13
CA TYR A 229 -18.57 -0.39 39.53
C TYR A 229 -19.32 0.92 39.81
N TYR A 230 -19.08 1.95 39.00
CA TYR A 230 -19.76 3.24 39.11
C TYR A 230 -21.29 3.12 39.01
N LEU A 231 -21.79 2.32 38.07
CA LEU A 231 -23.23 2.13 37.91
C LEU A 231 -23.86 1.48 39.15
N ASN A 232 -23.20 0.48 39.74
CA ASN A 232 -23.73 -0.21 40.93
C ASN A 232 -23.62 0.61 42.22
N TYR A 233 -22.53 1.36 42.42
CA TYR A 233 -22.21 2.03 43.69
C TYR A 233 -22.29 3.54 43.66
N ARG A 234 -22.42 4.16 42.47
CA ARG A 234 -22.37 5.61 42.26
C ARG A 234 -21.09 6.26 42.79
N ASN A 235 -20.02 5.48 42.96
CA ASN A 235 -18.71 5.94 43.35
C ASN A 235 -17.65 5.35 42.42
N PHE A 236 -16.53 6.04 42.26
CA PHE A 236 -15.37 5.53 41.55
C PHE A 236 -14.41 4.91 42.55
N ASP A 237 -13.94 3.70 42.25
CA ASP A 237 -12.83 3.10 42.98
C ASP A 237 -11.52 3.70 42.43
N PRO A 238 -10.73 4.42 43.25
CA PRO A 238 -9.49 5.07 42.81
C PRO A 238 -8.49 4.11 42.17
N GLU A 239 -8.41 2.87 42.63
CA GLU A 239 -7.48 1.87 42.09
C GLU A 239 -7.88 1.46 40.67
N LEU A 240 -9.18 1.23 40.48
CA LEU A 240 -9.80 0.95 39.19
C LEU A 240 -9.64 2.14 38.21
N VAL A 241 -9.82 3.38 38.68
CA VAL A 241 -9.57 4.58 37.88
C VAL A 241 -8.09 4.68 37.49
N GLY A 242 -7.16 4.48 38.43
CA GLY A 242 -5.72 4.51 38.16
C GLY A 242 -5.30 3.47 37.09
N ASN A 243 -5.82 2.25 37.19
CA ASN A 243 -5.60 1.20 36.18
C ASN A 243 -6.21 1.56 34.82
N GLY A 244 -7.38 2.21 34.82
CA GLY A 244 -8.01 2.76 33.63
C GLY A 244 -7.15 3.81 32.94
N ILE A 245 -6.59 4.76 33.70
CA ILE A 245 -5.68 5.79 33.18
C ILE A 245 -4.39 5.17 32.65
N ALA A 246 -3.78 4.24 33.39
CA ALA A 246 -2.56 3.56 32.95
C ALA A 246 -2.76 2.80 31.63
N SER A 247 -3.87 2.06 31.50
CA SER A 247 -4.21 1.35 30.26
C SER A 247 -4.58 2.28 29.10
N LEU A 248 -5.19 3.45 29.38
CA LEU A 248 -5.41 4.50 28.38
C LEU A 248 -4.08 5.04 27.85
N VAL A 249 -3.17 5.42 28.75
CA VAL A 249 -1.83 5.93 28.38
C VAL A 249 -1.08 4.89 27.57
N PHE A 250 -1.09 3.63 28.00
CA PHE A 250 -0.50 2.53 27.24
C PHE A 250 -1.08 2.42 25.83
N THR A 251 -2.41 2.47 25.70
CA THR A 251 -3.09 2.40 24.40
C THR A 251 -2.73 3.58 23.52
N LEU A 252 -2.70 4.81 24.06
CA LEU A 252 -2.31 6.00 23.33
C LEU A 252 -0.86 5.93 22.86
N VAL A 253 0.06 5.47 23.71
CA VAL A 253 1.47 5.28 23.33
C VAL A 253 1.57 4.27 22.19
N VAL A 254 0.92 3.10 22.29
CA VAL A 254 0.90 2.09 21.22
C VAL A 254 0.34 2.69 19.92
N CYS A 255 -0.78 3.41 19.99
CA CYS A 255 -1.39 4.02 18.81
C CYS A 255 -0.52 5.11 18.19
N ILE A 256 0.10 5.99 18.99
CA ILE A 256 0.99 7.04 18.51
C ILE A 256 2.25 6.43 17.91
N SER A 257 2.82 5.40 18.54
CA SER A 257 3.94 4.64 17.98
C SER A 257 3.55 4.07 16.64
N VAL A 258 2.48 3.28 16.56
CA VAL A 258 1.97 2.74 15.29
C VAL A 258 1.75 3.87 14.25
N PHE A 259 1.14 4.98 14.63
CA PHE A 259 0.90 6.12 13.75
C PHE A 259 2.18 6.71 13.15
N ILE A 260 3.18 7.02 13.98
CA ILE A 260 4.42 7.65 13.54
C ILE A 260 5.11 6.78 12.51
N LEU A 261 5.11 5.46 12.75
CA LEU A 261 5.82 4.49 11.94
C LEU A 261 5.16 4.23 10.59
N PHE A 262 3.84 4.38 10.49
CA PHE A 262 3.08 4.11 9.27
C PHE A 262 2.59 5.38 8.55
N SER A 263 3.12 6.54 8.93
CA SER A 263 2.77 7.85 8.36
C SER A 263 3.12 7.98 6.87
N GLY A 264 4.16 7.30 6.37
CA GLY A 264 4.66 7.45 5.00
C GLY A 264 3.95 6.64 3.90
N ASN A 265 3.34 5.50 4.23
CA ASN A 265 2.79 4.58 3.21
C ASN A 265 1.28 4.77 2.99
N GLY A 266 0.77 5.95 3.36
CA GLY A 266 -0.65 6.19 3.58
C GLY A 266 -1.24 5.36 4.74
N GLY A 267 -0.57 4.31 5.25
CA GLY A 267 -1.02 3.38 6.31
C GLY A 267 -1.82 4.09 7.40
N PHE A 268 -1.33 5.26 7.77
CA PHE A 268 -2.00 6.27 8.56
C PHE A 268 -3.53 6.37 8.40
N THR A 269 -4.06 6.67 7.21
CA THR A 269 -5.50 6.90 7.03
C THR A 269 -6.33 5.68 7.40
N VAL A 270 -5.89 4.48 7.00
CA VAL A 270 -6.57 3.22 7.31
C VAL A 270 -6.55 2.96 8.82
N MET A 271 -5.42 3.22 9.47
CA MET A 271 -5.28 3.05 10.92
C MET A 271 -6.13 4.03 11.71
N LEU A 272 -6.14 5.30 11.32
CA LEU A 272 -6.96 6.34 11.95
C LEU A 272 -8.45 5.98 11.88
N VAL A 273 -8.91 5.60 10.69
CA VAL A 273 -10.30 5.22 10.46
C VAL A 273 -10.69 3.98 11.28
N SER A 274 -9.82 2.96 11.31
CA SER A 274 -10.05 1.76 12.13
C SER A 274 -10.12 2.08 13.62
N TYR A 275 -9.29 3.03 14.10
CA TYR A 275 -9.31 3.48 15.48
C TYR A 275 -10.59 4.25 15.83
N ILE A 276 -11.05 5.12 14.94
CA ILE A 276 -12.34 5.81 15.07
C ILE A 276 -13.47 4.77 15.18
N MET A 277 -13.47 3.74 14.32
CA MET A 277 -14.46 2.65 14.41
C MET A 277 -14.43 1.96 15.77
N MET A 278 -13.25 1.65 16.31
CA MET A 278 -13.13 1.04 17.64
C MET A 278 -13.72 1.95 18.71
N ILE A 279 -13.35 3.25 18.74
CA ILE A 279 -13.90 4.21 19.71
C ILE A 279 -15.42 4.26 19.62
N SER A 280 -15.99 4.44 18.43
CA SER A 280 -17.44 4.50 18.21
C SER A 280 -18.13 3.23 18.70
N ALA A 281 -17.57 2.06 18.43
CA ALA A 281 -18.14 0.80 18.86
C ALA A 281 -18.03 0.56 20.37
N THR A 282 -16.95 1.00 21.04
CA THR A 282 -16.88 0.97 22.51
C THR A 282 -17.86 1.94 23.13
N VAL A 283 -18.03 3.14 22.58
CA VAL A 283 -19.07 4.08 23.04
C VAL A 283 -20.45 3.43 22.95
N LEU A 284 -20.81 2.82 21.81
CA LEU A 284 -22.06 2.08 21.65
C LEU A 284 -22.23 0.97 22.71
N LEU A 285 -21.19 0.20 22.97
CA LEU A 285 -21.20 -0.87 23.97
C LEU A 285 -21.37 -0.31 25.39
N MET A 286 -20.71 0.80 25.72
CA MET A 286 -20.90 1.47 27.00
C MET A 286 -22.32 1.98 27.19
N PHE A 287 -22.94 2.52 26.13
CA PHE A 287 -24.35 2.91 26.16
C PHE A 287 -25.28 1.73 26.33
N HIS A 288 -25.00 0.62 25.65
CA HIS A 288 -25.77 -0.61 25.81
C HIS A 288 -25.73 -1.10 27.27
N LEU A 289 -24.55 -1.08 27.90
CA LEU A 289 -24.39 -1.45 29.31
C LEU A 289 -25.10 -0.49 30.27
N TYR A 290 -25.04 0.81 29.99
CA TYR A 290 -25.78 1.82 30.75
C TYR A 290 -27.29 1.59 30.66
N HIS A 291 -27.80 1.30 29.45
CA HIS A 291 -29.21 1.00 29.24
C HIS A 291 -29.62 -0.28 29.98
N GLN A 292 -28.88 -1.38 29.81
CA GLN A 292 -29.13 -2.62 30.53
C GLN A 292 -29.15 -2.41 32.06
N HIS A 293 -28.28 -1.55 32.58
CA HIS A 293 -28.26 -1.25 34.01
C HIS A 293 -29.53 -0.50 34.46
N ASN A 294 -30.00 0.48 33.68
CA ASN A 294 -31.21 1.24 34.04
C ASN A 294 -32.50 0.41 33.99
N VAL A 295 -32.53 -0.67 33.20
CA VAL A 295 -33.68 -1.58 33.13
C VAL A 295 -33.70 -2.59 34.29
N ARG A 296 -32.58 -2.78 35.00
CA ARG A 296 -32.51 -3.72 36.12
C ARG A 296 -33.22 -3.18 37.36
N ILE A 297 -34.13 -3.99 37.90
CA ILE A 297 -34.92 -3.68 39.10
C ILE A 297 -34.07 -3.82 40.38
N HIS A 298 -33.06 -4.69 40.36
CA HIS A 298 -32.22 -4.97 41.53
C HIS A 298 -30.73 -4.73 41.25
N ARG A 299 -30.02 -4.24 42.27
CA ARG A 299 -28.55 -4.10 42.24
C ARG A 299 -27.92 -5.47 42.31
N ILE A 300 -26.95 -5.74 41.43
CA ILE A 300 -26.17 -6.97 41.50
C ILE A 300 -25.16 -6.80 42.62
N PHE A 301 -25.15 -7.73 43.58
CA PHE A 301 -24.12 -7.79 44.61
C PHE A 301 -22.75 -7.97 43.93
N PHE A 302 -21.85 -7.01 44.14
CA PHE A 302 -20.46 -7.17 43.77
C PHE A 302 -19.78 -7.93 44.91
N PRO A 303 -19.13 -9.07 44.64
CA PRO A 303 -18.47 -9.84 45.69
C PRO A 303 -17.33 -8.98 46.27
N VAL A 304 -17.53 -8.48 47.49
CA VAL A 304 -16.48 -7.82 48.27
C VAL A 304 -15.60 -8.93 48.81
N ARG A 305 -14.33 -8.92 48.42
CA ARG A 305 -13.38 -9.94 48.86
C ARG A 305 -12.90 -9.58 50.26
N ILE A 306 -13.14 -10.48 51.22
CA ILE A 306 -12.79 -10.28 52.65
C ILE A 306 -11.28 -10.46 52.90
N LEU A 307 -10.57 -11.19 52.02
CA LEU A 307 -9.13 -11.37 52.11
C LEU A 307 -8.41 -10.44 51.11
N GLU A 308 -7.48 -9.64 51.62
CA GLU A 308 -6.49 -8.91 50.81
C GLU A 308 -5.68 -9.94 50.01
N ARG A 309 -6.07 -10.17 48.76
CA ARG A 309 -5.23 -10.93 47.83
C ARG A 309 -3.99 -10.08 47.61
N ARG A 310 -2.79 -10.58 47.98
CA ARG A 310 -1.53 -10.00 47.51
C ARG A 310 -1.69 -9.72 46.01
N LYS A 311 -1.24 -8.54 45.56
CA LYS A 311 -1.21 -8.10 44.16
C LYS A 311 -0.26 -8.99 43.34
N CYS A 312 -0.51 -10.30 43.30
CA CYS A 312 -0.01 -11.14 42.24
C CYS A 312 -0.79 -10.71 41.02
N PHE A 313 -0.11 -10.01 40.11
CA PHE A 313 -0.49 -10.04 38.71
C PHE A 313 -0.91 -11.46 38.36
N ARG A 314 -2.03 -11.59 37.64
CA ARG A 314 -2.41 -12.90 37.14
C ARG A 314 -1.28 -13.35 36.24
N LEU A 315 -0.50 -14.32 36.71
CA LEU A 315 0.62 -14.90 35.96
C LEU A 315 0.17 -15.23 34.53
N ASP A 316 -1.06 -15.74 34.37
CA ASP A 316 -1.73 -15.95 33.08
C ASP A 316 -1.69 -14.73 32.12
N GLU A 317 -1.95 -13.52 32.63
CA GLU A 317 -2.01 -12.30 31.80
C GLU A 317 -0.60 -11.87 31.38
N VAL A 318 0.39 -12.04 32.25
CA VAL A 318 1.81 -11.76 31.94
C VAL A 318 2.35 -12.78 30.94
N TYR A 319 2.08 -14.08 31.14
CA TYR A 319 2.48 -15.12 30.20
C TYR A 319 1.81 -14.96 28.84
N ALA A 320 0.51 -14.65 28.81
CA ALA A 320 -0.19 -14.42 27.55
C ALA A 320 0.39 -13.21 26.81
N ALA A 321 0.62 -12.10 27.51
CA ALA A 321 1.24 -10.95 26.88
C ALA A 321 2.68 -11.25 26.42
N GLY A 322 3.47 -11.99 27.19
CA GLY A 322 4.79 -12.47 26.77
C GLY A 322 4.72 -13.33 25.49
N LEU A 323 3.77 -14.26 25.41
CA LEU A 323 3.52 -15.06 24.21
C LEU A 323 3.07 -14.22 23.02
N PHE A 324 2.24 -13.20 23.24
CA PHE A 324 1.84 -12.25 22.20
C PHE A 324 3.04 -11.49 21.62
N PHE A 325 3.95 -11.03 22.49
CA PHE A 325 5.19 -10.39 22.08
C PHE A 325 6.08 -11.38 21.31
N ILE A 326 6.31 -12.59 21.82
CA ILE A 326 7.05 -13.63 21.09
C ILE A 326 6.44 -13.88 19.72
N PHE A 327 5.11 -13.97 19.62
CA PHE A 327 4.42 -14.12 18.34
C PHE A 327 4.69 -12.95 17.39
N LEU A 328 4.58 -11.70 17.87
CA LEU A 328 4.90 -10.52 17.07
C LEU A 328 6.36 -10.47 16.61
N LEU A 329 7.29 -11.08 17.35
CA LEU A 329 8.70 -11.17 16.97
C LEU A 329 8.94 -12.29 15.94
N VAL A 330 8.28 -13.44 16.11
CA VAL A 330 8.49 -14.62 15.27
C VAL A 330 7.80 -14.49 13.92
N VAL A 331 6.60 -13.89 13.85
CA VAL A 331 5.82 -13.82 12.60
C VAL A 331 6.58 -13.11 11.47
N PRO A 332 7.20 -11.92 11.66
CA PRO A 332 7.99 -11.28 10.61
C PRO A 332 9.15 -12.14 10.11
N VAL A 333 9.82 -12.85 11.02
CA VAL A 333 10.92 -13.76 10.69
C VAL A 333 10.44 -14.94 9.86
N LEU A 334 9.37 -15.63 10.30
CA LEU A 334 8.79 -16.74 9.55
C LEU A 334 8.27 -16.31 8.19
N PHE A 335 7.61 -15.15 8.12
CA PHE A 335 7.10 -14.59 6.88
C PHE A 335 8.22 -14.28 5.89
N HIS A 336 9.37 -13.81 6.37
CA HIS A 336 10.54 -13.56 5.54
C HIS A 336 11.26 -14.83 5.10
N VAL A 337 11.39 -15.84 5.97
CA VAL A 337 12.01 -17.13 5.60
C VAL A 337 11.14 -17.93 4.64
N SER A 338 9.81 -17.90 4.80
CA SER A 338 8.88 -18.72 4.01
C SER A 338 8.63 -18.19 2.60
N VAL A 339 8.85 -16.90 2.39
CA VAL A 339 8.72 -16.27 1.08
C VAL A 339 10.13 -16.14 0.55
N SER A 340 10.64 -17.15 -0.15
CA SER A 340 11.87 -17.00 -0.94
C SER A 340 11.61 -15.86 -1.92
N PHE A 341 12.29 -14.75 -1.71
CA PHE A 341 12.08 -13.58 -2.54
C PHE A 341 12.79 -13.83 -3.84
N GLU A 342 11.99 -13.98 -4.90
CA GLU A 342 12.58 -14.10 -6.22
C GLU A 342 13.41 -12.83 -6.46
N GLU A 343 14.70 -12.99 -6.79
CA GLU A 343 15.51 -11.85 -7.22
C GLU A 343 15.05 -11.47 -8.62
N VAL A 344 14.03 -10.62 -8.68
CA VAL A 344 13.40 -10.17 -9.92
C VAL A 344 14.04 -8.86 -10.35
N ALA A 345 14.75 -8.84 -11.47
CA ALA A 345 15.23 -7.63 -12.12
C ALA A 345 14.38 -7.35 -13.36
N ILE A 346 13.42 -6.46 -13.23
CA ILE A 346 12.44 -6.15 -14.29
C ILE A 346 12.32 -4.64 -14.51
N PRO A 347 11.80 -4.21 -15.68
CA PRO A 347 11.53 -2.82 -15.96
C PRO A 347 10.49 -2.26 -14.99
N ALA A 348 10.90 -1.25 -14.22
CA ALA A 348 10.05 -0.56 -13.27
C ALA A 348 10.21 0.96 -13.42
N PRO A 349 9.12 1.73 -13.23
CA PRO A 349 9.19 3.18 -13.27
C PRO A 349 9.88 3.69 -12.00
N TYR A 350 10.66 4.76 -12.14
CA TYR A 350 11.14 5.55 -11.02
C TYR A 350 10.77 7.02 -11.25
N GLN A 351 10.25 7.66 -10.20
CA GLN A 351 9.91 9.07 -10.25
C GLN A 351 11.16 9.92 -10.02
N LEU A 352 11.31 10.97 -10.82
CA LEU A 352 12.27 12.04 -10.56
C LEU A 352 11.80 12.87 -9.36
N THR A 353 12.73 13.22 -8.47
CA THR A 353 12.43 14.10 -7.33
C THR A 353 12.07 15.50 -7.80
N GLY A 354 10.91 16.01 -7.38
CA GLY A 354 10.52 17.41 -7.54
C GLY A 354 9.43 17.69 -8.59
N ASP A 355 9.17 16.77 -9.51
CA ASP A 355 8.17 16.96 -10.57
C ASP A 355 7.02 15.94 -10.44
N MET A 356 5.81 16.44 -10.18
CA MET A 356 4.62 15.61 -9.96
C MET A 356 3.64 15.59 -11.14
N THR A 357 3.83 16.45 -12.15
CA THR A 357 2.90 16.58 -13.27
C THR A 357 3.59 16.32 -14.59
N LEU A 358 2.94 15.52 -15.44
CA LEU A 358 3.39 15.27 -16.80
C LEU A 358 3.25 16.54 -17.65
N SER A 359 4.38 17.16 -17.98
CA SER A 359 4.50 18.37 -18.80
C SER A 359 5.71 18.32 -19.72
N PHE A 360 5.70 19.14 -20.78
CA PHE A 360 6.83 19.24 -21.71
C PHE A 360 8.16 19.48 -20.98
N GLU A 361 8.18 20.42 -20.02
CA GLU A 361 9.39 20.74 -19.26
C GLU A 361 9.83 19.60 -18.33
N SER A 362 8.89 18.88 -17.74
CA SER A 362 9.21 17.72 -16.92
C SER A 362 9.84 16.58 -17.75
N LEU A 363 9.37 16.37 -18.98
CA LEU A 363 9.96 15.40 -19.91
C LEU A 363 11.30 15.88 -20.47
N LYS A 364 11.46 17.19 -20.67
CA LYS A 364 12.76 17.77 -20.99
C LYS A 364 13.76 17.51 -19.88
N ARG A 365 13.39 17.70 -18.61
CA ARG A 365 14.27 17.35 -17.48
C ARG A 365 14.58 15.86 -17.42
N LEU A 366 13.56 15.03 -17.64
CA LEU A 366 13.72 13.58 -17.73
C LEU A 366 14.75 13.19 -18.80
N SER A 367 14.70 13.83 -19.97
CA SER A 367 15.63 13.54 -21.06
C SER A 367 17.09 13.92 -20.78
N HIS A 368 17.34 14.80 -19.81
CA HIS A 368 18.69 15.14 -19.35
C HIS A 368 19.19 14.21 -18.23
N SER A 369 18.31 13.42 -17.62
CA SER A 369 18.64 12.52 -16.49
C SER A 369 19.12 11.13 -16.91
N HIS A 370 19.27 10.91 -18.22
CA HIS A 370 19.63 9.64 -18.83
C HIS A 370 21.04 9.16 -18.44
N ASN A 371 21.13 7.87 -18.10
CA ASN A 371 22.39 7.12 -17.96
C ASN A 371 22.52 6.11 -19.12
N ASP A 372 23.74 5.74 -19.49
CA ASP A 372 24.08 4.87 -20.66
C ASP A 372 23.41 3.47 -20.69
N LYS A 373 22.71 3.04 -19.63
CA LYS A 373 22.00 1.75 -19.53
C LYS A 373 20.50 1.91 -19.27
N HIS A 374 19.88 2.99 -19.72
CA HIS A 374 18.46 3.23 -19.48
C HIS A 374 17.57 2.37 -20.39
N ILE A 375 16.39 2.03 -19.88
CA ILE A 375 15.29 1.54 -20.71
C ILE A 375 14.56 2.79 -21.21
N PRO A 376 14.23 2.91 -22.51
CA PRO A 376 13.72 4.17 -23.06
C PRO A 376 12.44 4.60 -22.35
N ASP A 377 12.25 5.88 -22.07
CA ASP A 377 11.07 6.38 -21.36
C ASP A 377 10.15 7.26 -22.24
N LEU A 378 9.22 7.98 -21.61
CA LEU A 378 8.27 8.83 -22.35
C LEU A 378 8.98 10.02 -23.02
N SER A 379 10.10 10.50 -22.48
CA SER A 379 10.89 11.56 -23.10
C SER A 379 11.64 11.07 -24.34
N ASP A 380 12.10 9.82 -24.33
CA ASP A 380 12.65 9.17 -25.52
C ASP A 380 11.58 8.96 -26.59
N TYR A 381 10.36 8.60 -26.19
CA TYR A 381 9.25 8.49 -27.14
C TYR A 381 8.94 9.83 -27.84
N VAL A 382 8.87 10.93 -27.07
CA VAL A 382 8.67 12.26 -27.65
C VAL A 382 9.84 12.65 -28.57
N THR A 383 11.07 12.29 -28.19
CA THR A 383 12.27 12.51 -29.00
C THR A 383 12.21 11.72 -30.31
N HIS A 384 11.80 10.46 -30.25
CA HIS A 384 11.58 9.58 -31.39
C HIS A 384 10.53 10.16 -32.35
N MET A 385 9.39 10.63 -31.83
CA MET A 385 8.35 11.26 -32.64
C MET A 385 8.82 12.55 -33.31
N ALA A 386 9.57 13.40 -32.59
CA ALA A 386 10.17 14.60 -33.18
C ALA A 386 11.20 14.27 -34.26
N PHE A 387 11.99 13.21 -34.04
CA PHE A 387 12.98 12.73 -34.99
C PHE A 387 12.30 12.23 -36.28
N ILE A 388 11.30 11.36 -36.19
CA ILE A 388 10.52 10.89 -37.34
C ILE A 388 9.91 12.06 -38.12
N ASP A 389 9.25 12.99 -37.42
CA ASP A 389 8.60 14.16 -38.03
C ASP A 389 9.59 15.10 -38.73
N GLY A 390 10.84 15.16 -38.27
CA GLY A 390 11.89 16.04 -38.78
C GLY A 390 12.93 15.37 -39.66
N TYR A 391 12.91 14.04 -39.80
CA TYR A 391 14.02 13.26 -40.35
C TYR A 391 14.33 13.63 -41.81
N GLN A 392 13.29 13.74 -42.66
CA GLN A 392 13.44 14.15 -44.07
C GLN A 392 14.05 15.55 -44.24
N TYR A 393 14.02 16.34 -43.17
CA TYR A 393 14.51 17.73 -43.15
C TYR A 393 15.84 17.86 -42.41
N GLY A 394 16.53 16.74 -42.15
CA GLY A 394 17.86 16.72 -41.53
C GLY A 394 17.85 16.92 -40.02
N ARG A 395 16.72 16.70 -39.34
CA ARG A 395 16.67 16.78 -37.88
C ARG A 395 17.47 15.64 -37.25
N THR A 396 18.27 15.95 -36.24
CA THR A 396 19.01 14.96 -35.45
C THR A 396 18.18 14.40 -34.29
N TYR A 397 18.51 13.21 -33.80
CA TYR A 397 17.84 12.61 -32.63
C TYR A 397 18.21 13.37 -31.35
N LYS A 398 17.37 14.34 -30.97
CA LYS A 398 17.48 15.16 -29.75
C LYS A 398 16.09 15.55 -29.28
N PHE A 399 15.90 15.67 -27.96
CA PHE A 399 14.64 16.15 -27.40
C PHE A 399 14.30 17.54 -27.99
N PRO A 400 13.08 17.78 -28.47
CA PRO A 400 12.74 19.03 -29.13
C PRO A 400 12.73 20.22 -28.16
N GLU A 401 13.13 21.39 -28.63
CA GLU A 401 12.93 22.64 -27.88
C GLU A 401 11.52 23.18 -28.11
N LYS A 402 10.94 23.84 -27.10
CA LYS A 402 9.60 24.41 -27.23
C LYS A 402 9.61 25.51 -28.30
N GLY A 403 8.80 25.35 -29.34
CA GLY A 403 8.77 26.27 -30.48
C GLY A 403 9.93 26.08 -31.47
N GLU A 404 10.71 25.00 -31.36
CA GLU A 404 11.73 24.63 -32.36
C GLU A 404 11.09 24.52 -33.75
N LYS A 405 11.70 25.21 -34.71
CA LYS A 405 11.28 25.24 -36.11
C LYS A 405 12.20 24.38 -36.95
N VAL A 406 11.63 23.39 -37.63
CA VAL A 406 12.33 22.64 -38.68
C VAL A 406 12.09 23.36 -39.99
N SER A 407 13.16 23.75 -40.67
CA SER A 407 13.07 24.53 -41.91
C SER A 407 13.96 23.96 -43.01
N VAL A 408 13.49 24.06 -44.26
CA VAL A 408 14.26 23.67 -45.45
C VAL A 408 14.59 24.90 -46.27
N PRO A 409 15.80 24.97 -46.86
CA PRO A 409 16.14 26.02 -47.80
C PRO A 409 15.35 25.82 -49.09
N VAL A 410 14.52 26.80 -49.45
CA VAL A 410 13.83 26.89 -50.73
C VAL A 410 14.49 28.01 -51.53
N PHE A 411 14.80 27.72 -52.79
CA PHE A 411 15.37 28.70 -53.70
C PHE A 411 14.27 29.22 -54.62
N MET A 412 14.00 30.52 -54.57
CA MET A 412 13.03 31.19 -55.41
C MET A 412 13.73 32.15 -56.37
N ASN A 413 13.34 32.14 -57.64
CA ASN A 413 13.80 33.14 -58.60
C ASN A 413 12.91 34.38 -58.50
N LYS A 414 13.47 35.52 -58.10
CA LYS A 414 12.79 36.82 -58.16
C LYS A 414 13.64 37.75 -59.04
N ASN A 415 13.08 38.23 -60.14
CA ASN A 415 13.73 39.14 -61.09
C ASN A 415 15.07 38.64 -61.65
N GLY A 416 15.21 37.33 -61.89
CA GLY A 416 16.44 36.74 -62.44
C GLY A 416 17.52 36.45 -61.40
N LEU A 417 17.28 36.74 -60.12
CA LEU A 417 18.18 36.43 -59.01
C LEU A 417 17.60 35.28 -58.17
N ALA A 418 18.46 34.33 -57.79
CA ALA A 418 18.10 33.24 -56.89
C ALA A 418 18.17 33.71 -55.43
N TYR A 419 17.03 33.71 -54.75
CA TYR A 419 16.91 34.00 -53.33
C TYR A 419 16.73 32.71 -52.54
N ARG A 420 17.51 32.53 -51.48
CA ARG A 420 17.32 31.47 -50.51
C ARG A 420 16.39 31.95 -49.41
N GLU A 421 15.29 31.23 -49.20
CA GLU A 421 14.37 31.44 -48.09
C GLU A 421 14.28 30.14 -47.28
N ASN A 422 14.20 30.24 -45.95
CA ASN A 422 14.03 29.06 -45.10
C ASN A 422 12.53 28.86 -44.86
N LEU A 423 11.94 27.89 -45.56
CA LEU A 423 10.54 27.53 -45.37
C LEU A 423 10.42 26.67 -44.10
N VAL A 424 9.64 27.12 -43.13
CA VAL A 424 9.33 26.34 -41.92
C VAL A 424 8.32 25.25 -42.27
N VAL A 425 8.74 24.00 -42.19
CA VAL A 425 7.93 22.82 -42.54
C VAL A 425 7.29 22.18 -41.30
N LYS A 426 7.88 22.37 -40.13
CA LYS A 426 7.36 21.85 -38.86
C LYS A 426 7.72 22.79 -37.70
N MET A 427 6.86 22.85 -36.70
CA MET A 427 7.13 23.55 -35.45
C MET A 427 6.64 22.68 -34.28
N PHE A 428 7.49 22.49 -33.27
CA PHE A 428 7.17 21.67 -32.11
C PHE A 428 6.50 22.53 -31.03
N THR A 429 5.18 22.63 -31.11
CA THR A 429 4.33 23.42 -30.19
C THR A 429 3.75 22.58 -29.06
N ASP A 430 3.09 23.23 -28.08
CA ASP A 430 2.29 22.54 -27.07
C ASP A 430 1.19 21.68 -27.72
N ASP A 431 0.58 22.15 -28.81
CA ASP A 431 -0.45 21.39 -29.55
C ASP A 431 0.13 20.12 -30.18
N TRP A 432 1.34 20.19 -30.75
CA TRP A 432 2.04 19.01 -31.27
C TRP A 432 2.37 18.02 -30.15
N TYR A 433 2.81 18.53 -28.99
CA TYR A 433 3.05 17.68 -27.83
C TYR A 433 1.77 16.98 -27.36
N GLN A 434 0.68 17.75 -27.21
CA GLN A 434 -0.62 17.20 -26.81
C GLN A 434 -1.16 16.21 -27.83
N SER A 435 -0.91 16.42 -29.13
CA SER A 435 -1.34 15.47 -30.15
C SER A 435 -0.61 14.14 -30.05
N ILE A 436 0.70 14.13 -29.75
CA ILE A 436 1.46 12.90 -29.52
C ILE A 436 0.98 12.17 -28.27
N ILE A 437 0.85 12.90 -27.15
CA ILE A 437 0.41 12.28 -25.90
C ILE A 437 -1.01 11.72 -26.05
N ASN A 438 -1.92 12.43 -26.73
CA ASN A 438 -3.32 12.00 -26.85
C ASN A 438 -3.57 10.96 -27.94
N ALA A 439 -2.80 10.96 -29.05
CA ALA A 439 -3.00 10.02 -30.15
C ALA A 439 -2.77 8.56 -29.73
N ASP A 440 -1.77 8.32 -28.88
CA ASP A 440 -1.35 6.96 -28.48
C ASP A 440 -1.87 6.55 -27.09
N ASN A 441 -2.81 7.31 -26.52
CA ASN A 441 -3.36 7.05 -25.18
C ASN A 441 -4.33 5.86 -25.10
N SER A 442 -4.73 5.28 -26.24
CA SER A 442 -5.79 4.27 -26.26
C SER A 442 -5.31 2.86 -25.94
N THR A 443 -4.12 2.45 -26.39
CA THR A 443 -3.57 1.08 -26.18
C THR A 443 -2.04 1.03 -26.34
N GLY A 444 -1.39 0.06 -25.69
CA GLY A 444 0.03 -0.26 -25.91
C GLY A 444 0.99 0.33 -24.87
N LEU A 445 2.29 0.24 -25.17
CA LEU A 445 3.36 0.62 -24.24
C LEU A 445 3.33 2.11 -23.89
N VAL A 446 3.09 2.98 -24.88
CA VAL A 446 3.01 4.44 -24.66
C VAL A 446 1.87 4.80 -23.71
N ALA A 447 0.69 4.18 -23.89
CA ALA A 447 -0.43 4.35 -22.97
C ALA A 447 -0.09 3.93 -21.53
N MET A 448 0.74 2.91 -21.33
CA MET A 448 1.24 2.51 -20.01
C MET A 448 2.15 3.59 -19.40
N LEU A 449 3.02 4.21 -20.20
CA LEU A 449 3.90 5.30 -19.75
C LEU A 449 3.11 6.56 -19.40
N VAL A 450 2.17 6.98 -20.25
CA VAL A 450 1.35 8.17 -20.00
C VAL A 450 0.48 8.01 -18.75
N ARG A 451 -0.01 6.78 -18.48
CA ARG A 451 -0.84 6.48 -17.30
C ARG A 451 -0.13 6.67 -15.96
N GLN A 452 1.19 6.83 -15.96
CA GLN A 452 1.92 7.17 -14.73
C GLN A 452 1.61 8.60 -14.25
N GLU A 453 1.05 9.48 -15.10
CA GLU A 453 0.66 10.87 -14.81
C GLU A 453 1.79 11.79 -14.31
N ALA A 454 3.02 11.28 -14.28
CA ALA A 454 4.23 11.96 -13.82
C ALA A 454 5.41 11.60 -14.76
N PRO A 455 6.47 12.44 -14.82
CA PRO A 455 7.69 12.12 -15.54
C PRO A 455 8.41 10.95 -14.85
N VAL A 456 8.25 9.74 -15.40
CA VAL A 456 8.93 8.55 -14.89
C VAL A 456 10.03 8.12 -15.84
N GLY A 457 11.22 7.90 -15.28
CA GLY A 457 12.26 7.16 -15.97
C GLY A 457 12.06 5.66 -15.79
N VAL A 458 12.71 4.86 -16.63
CA VAL A 458 12.59 3.40 -16.56
C VAL A 458 13.96 2.76 -16.38
N LYS A 459 14.06 1.93 -15.35
CA LYS A 459 15.27 1.16 -15.07
C LYS A 459 14.92 -0.30 -14.87
N SER A 460 15.87 -1.17 -15.20
CA SER A 460 15.85 -2.54 -14.70
C SER A 460 16.08 -2.47 -13.20
N ALA A 461 15.00 -2.36 -12.45
CA ALA A 461 15.07 -2.41 -11.01
C ALA A 461 15.08 -3.89 -10.66
N GLY A 462 16.09 -4.32 -9.92
CA GLY A 462 15.84 -5.36 -8.94
C GLY A 462 14.61 -4.89 -8.16
N LEU A 463 13.48 -5.58 -8.29
CA LEU A 463 12.37 -5.50 -7.37
C LEU A 463 12.86 -6.12 -6.06
N HIS A 464 13.93 -5.54 -5.50
CA HIS A 464 14.22 -5.53 -4.10
C HIS A 464 13.06 -4.76 -3.46
N ARG A 465 11.89 -5.41 -3.37
CA ARG A 465 10.92 -5.17 -2.30
C ARG A 465 11.60 -5.22 -0.91
N MET A 466 12.90 -5.54 -0.85
CA MET A 466 13.70 -5.84 0.33
C MET A 466 14.87 -4.91 0.68
N THR A 467 15.27 -3.90 -0.10
CA THR A 467 16.13 -2.87 0.53
C THR A 467 15.36 -2.22 1.67
N THR A 468 14.08 -1.93 1.43
CA THR A 468 13.17 -1.53 2.49
C THR A 468 12.92 -2.64 3.51
N VAL A 469 12.75 -3.93 3.19
CA VAL A 469 12.50 -4.95 4.25
C VAL A 469 13.71 -5.21 5.13
N ARG A 470 14.95 -5.28 4.60
CA ARG A 470 16.17 -5.46 5.41
C ARG A 470 16.45 -4.23 6.27
N GLU A 471 16.30 -3.02 5.71
CA GLU A 471 16.40 -1.77 6.47
C GLU A 471 15.26 -1.65 7.49
N ARG A 472 14.03 -2.02 7.10
CA ARG A 472 12.84 -2.06 7.96
C ARG A 472 12.91 -3.17 8.99
N PHE A 473 13.70 -4.24 8.82
CA PHE A 473 13.89 -5.27 9.84
C PHE A 473 14.52 -4.67 11.09
N GLY A 474 15.59 -3.89 10.92
CA GLY A 474 16.17 -3.11 12.00
C GLY A 474 15.11 -2.19 12.63
N THR A 475 14.32 -1.50 11.81
CA THR A 475 13.25 -0.64 12.31
C THR A 475 12.14 -1.42 13.03
N TYR A 476 11.73 -2.60 12.57
CA TYR A 476 10.73 -3.48 13.20
C TYR A 476 11.22 -3.98 14.56
N TYR A 477 12.49 -4.34 14.70
CA TYR A 477 13.08 -4.71 15.99
C TYR A 477 13.11 -3.53 16.95
N ILE A 478 13.48 -2.34 16.46
CA ILE A 478 13.40 -1.10 17.26
C ILE A 478 11.94 -0.84 17.68
N TYR A 479 10.96 -1.05 16.80
CA TYR A 479 9.53 -0.91 17.13
C TYR A 479 9.10 -1.87 18.21
N TYR A 480 9.54 -3.12 18.09
CA TYR A 480 9.21 -4.15 19.05
C TYR A 480 9.78 -3.83 20.44
N LEU A 481 11.01 -3.31 20.51
CA LEU A 481 11.61 -2.80 21.75
C LEU A 481 10.80 -1.62 22.32
N PHE A 482 10.36 -0.69 21.48
CA PHE A 482 9.51 0.44 21.88
C PHE A 482 8.13 0.00 22.36
N LEU A 483 7.53 -1.04 21.78
CA LEU A 483 6.24 -1.60 22.22
C LEU A 483 6.37 -2.42 23.52
N LEU A 484 7.51 -3.10 23.71
CA LEU A 484 7.82 -3.83 24.93
C LEU A 484 8.00 -2.92 26.14
N LEU A 485 8.60 -1.73 25.97
CA LEU A 485 8.91 -0.81 27.07
C LEU A 485 7.66 -0.42 27.91
N PRO A 486 6.57 0.11 27.33
CA PRO A 486 5.35 0.43 28.05
C PRO A 486 4.72 -0.82 28.69
N PHE A 487 4.86 -1.98 28.06
CA PHE A 487 4.38 -3.23 28.62
C PHE A 487 5.20 -3.67 29.84
N LEU A 488 6.53 -3.58 29.79
CA LEU A 488 7.42 -3.85 30.92
C LEU A 488 7.12 -2.89 32.08
N PHE A 489 6.85 -1.60 31.80
CA PHE A 489 6.38 -0.65 32.81
C PHE A 489 5.02 -1.03 33.41
N TRP A 490 4.10 -1.52 32.59
CA TRP A 490 2.79 -1.98 33.03
C TRP A 490 2.88 -3.23 33.92
N VAL A 491 3.67 -4.23 33.53
CA VAL A 491 3.88 -5.49 34.28
C VAL A 491 4.68 -5.28 35.56
N SER A 492 5.71 -4.44 35.53
CA SER A 492 6.55 -4.17 36.71
C SER A 492 5.81 -3.43 37.82
N GLY A 493 4.60 -2.92 37.55
CA GLY A 493 3.80 -2.20 38.54
C GLY A 493 4.44 -0.88 38.98
N ILE A 494 5.50 -0.41 38.31
CA ILE A 494 6.20 0.84 38.62
C ILE A 494 5.26 2.05 38.47
N VAL A 495 4.21 1.93 37.63
CA VAL A 495 3.19 2.97 37.42
C VAL A 495 2.10 2.96 38.51
N THR A 496 2.08 1.98 39.43
CA THR A 496 1.18 2.08 40.58
C THR A 496 1.67 3.22 41.46
N PHE A 497 0.99 4.37 41.36
CA PHE A 497 1.25 5.54 42.18
C PHE A 497 1.45 5.10 43.63
N PRO A 498 2.50 5.57 44.33
CA PRO A 498 2.78 5.21 45.71
C PRO A 498 1.76 5.81 46.70
N GLU A 499 0.51 6.01 46.28
CA GLU A 499 -0.59 6.46 47.14
C GLU A 499 -0.75 5.56 48.36
N ASP A 500 -0.55 4.24 48.24
CA ASP A 500 -0.63 3.35 49.41
C ASP A 500 0.51 3.60 50.41
N LYS A 501 1.71 3.99 49.96
CA LYS A 501 2.80 4.37 50.87
C LYS A 501 2.53 5.74 51.49
N VAL A 502 2.02 6.70 50.72
CA VAL A 502 1.71 8.06 51.19
C VAL A 502 0.50 8.06 52.14
N LYS A 503 -0.61 7.38 51.80
CA LYS A 503 -1.78 7.22 52.68
C LYS A 503 -1.46 6.40 53.92
N ARG A 504 -0.65 5.33 53.84
CA ARG A 504 -0.20 4.62 55.06
C ARG A 504 0.71 5.49 55.92
N LEU A 505 1.55 6.36 55.34
CA LEU A 505 2.32 7.36 56.08
C LEU A 505 1.41 8.37 56.80
N PHE A 506 0.37 8.88 56.13
CA PHE A 506 -0.59 9.82 56.72
C PHE A 506 -1.50 9.16 57.78
N ILE A 507 -1.94 7.92 57.55
CA ILE A 507 -2.78 7.16 58.50
C ILE A 507 -1.95 6.68 59.71
N ARG A 508 -0.68 6.28 59.53
CA ARG A 508 0.23 6.02 60.67
C ARG A 508 0.44 7.27 61.51
N ARG A 509 0.65 8.44 60.89
CA ARG A 509 0.78 9.70 61.64
C ARG A 509 -0.46 10.03 62.46
N ARG A 510 -1.68 9.78 61.96
CA ARG A 510 -2.91 10.04 62.74
C ARG A 510 -3.13 9.06 63.91
N ARG A 511 -2.61 7.84 63.86
CA ARG A 511 -2.71 6.87 64.97
C ARG A 511 -1.62 7.03 66.04
N GLN A 512 -0.59 7.83 65.79
CA GLN A 512 0.47 8.11 66.77
C GLN A 512 0.26 9.44 67.54
N VAL A 513 -0.85 10.15 67.27
CA VAL A 513 -1.18 11.45 67.89
C VAL A 513 -2.46 11.37 68.73
N VAL A 514 -2.89 10.16 69.12
CA VAL A 514 -3.98 9.94 70.08
C VAL A 514 -3.44 9.15 71.26
#